data_AF-M6D2B8-F1
#
_entry.id   AF-M6D2B8-F1
#
_cell.length_a   1.000
_cell.length_b   1.000
_cell.length_c   1.000
_cell.angle_alpha   90.00
_cell.angle_beta   90.00
_cell.angle_gamma   90.00
#
_symmetry.space_group_name_H-M   'P 1'
#
loop_
_entity.id
_entity.type
_entity.pdbx_description
1 polymer ?
#
loop_
_entity_poly.entity_id
_entity_poly.type
_entity_poly.pdbx_seq_one_letter_code
_entity_poly.pdbx_strand_id
1 'polypeptide(L)'
;MKLLPRRIPELLRTYGKYLSATKRLGKKAGRTLYQTSPGKLKMKRVNVRVNTGSWTLFGTLAQAHGVSRCYLFNYLLWLEDLEVGDSILYTMNEGVPTFHRYYSYILQLDLINNLVTRKLRCQPAAYFHALDYRDWFPS
;
A
#
# COMPACT_ATOMS: atom_id res chain seq x y z
N MET A 1 20.29 -3.83 8.96
CA MET A 1 19.19 -3.84 9.98
C MET A 1 18.94 -2.51 10.72
N LYS A 2 19.67 -1.40 10.47
CA LYS A 2 19.53 -0.12 11.20
C LYS A 2 18.57 0.92 10.58
N LEU A 3 17.88 0.60 9.48
CA LEU A 3 17.06 1.56 8.69
C LEU A 3 15.56 1.26 8.65
N LEU A 4 15.07 0.25 9.38
CA LEU A 4 13.65 -0.15 9.37
C LEU A 4 12.65 1.00 9.58
N PRO A 5 12.93 2.03 10.40
CA PRO A 5 12.02 3.16 10.55
C PRO A 5 11.88 4.05 9.32
N ARG A 6 12.93 4.18 8.49
CA ARG A 6 12.92 4.99 7.26
C ARG A 6 12.33 4.26 6.06
N ARG A 7 12.21 2.93 6.15
CA ARG A 7 11.69 2.08 5.06
C ARG A 7 10.23 2.32 4.71
N ILE A 8 9.31 2.68 5.62
CA ILE A 8 7.87 2.75 5.24
C ILE A 8 7.61 3.80 4.16
N PRO A 9 8.04 5.07 4.30
CA PRO A 9 7.88 6.07 3.24
C PRO A 9 8.58 5.67 1.93
N GLU A 10 9.77 5.07 2.00
CA GLU A 10 10.52 4.59 0.82
C GLU A 10 9.75 3.47 0.10
N LEU A 11 9.30 2.46 0.85
CA LEU A 11 8.48 1.37 0.32
C LEU A 11 7.15 1.88 -0.26
N LEU A 12 6.53 2.91 0.34
CA LEU A 12 5.34 3.54 -0.23
C LEU A 12 5.63 4.27 -1.55
N ARG A 13 6.79 4.93 -1.66
CA ARG A 13 7.22 5.58 -2.89
C ARG A 13 7.44 4.58 -4.02
N THR A 14 8.05 3.44 -3.72
CA THR A 14 8.32 2.40 -4.71
C THR A 14 7.07 1.58 -5.06
N TYR A 15 6.34 1.10 -4.04
CA TYR A 15 5.29 0.09 -4.21
C TYR A 15 3.86 0.61 -4.00
N GLY A 16 3.66 1.86 -3.56
CA GLY A 16 2.32 2.37 -3.21
C GLY A 16 1.35 2.39 -4.39
N LYS A 17 1.82 2.82 -5.57
CA LYS A 17 1.04 2.81 -6.81
C LYS A 17 0.78 1.38 -7.31
N TYR A 18 1.79 0.51 -7.21
CA TYR A 18 1.65 -0.93 -7.49
C TYR A 18 0.58 -1.58 -6.60
N LEU A 19 0.58 -1.29 -5.30
CA LEU A 19 -0.46 -1.75 -4.37
C LEU A 19 -1.85 -1.20 -4.72
N SER A 20 -1.93 -0.07 -5.43
CA SER A 20 -3.21 0.49 -5.86
C SER A 20 -3.78 -0.21 -7.10
N ALA A 21 -2.92 -0.88 -7.87
CA ALA A 21 -3.27 -1.58 -9.12
C ALA A 21 -3.46 -3.08 -8.98
N THR A 22 -2.90 -3.65 -7.93
CA THR A 22 -2.80 -5.09 -7.77
C THR A 22 -4.03 -5.69 -7.12
N LYS A 23 -4.27 -6.97 -7.41
CA LYS A 23 -5.32 -7.73 -6.73
C LYS A 23 -5.05 -7.76 -5.23
N ARG A 24 -6.12 -7.83 -4.45
CA ARG A 24 -6.06 -7.90 -2.99
C ARG A 24 -5.26 -9.11 -2.54
N LEU A 25 -4.34 -8.89 -1.60
CA LEU A 25 -3.58 -9.96 -0.95
C LEU A 25 -4.49 -10.90 -0.13
N GLY A 26 -5.42 -10.32 0.64
CA GLY A 26 -6.41 -11.05 1.43
C GLY A 26 -7.63 -11.45 0.62
N LYS A 27 -7.89 -12.75 0.50
CA LYS A 27 -9.00 -13.31 -0.31
C LYS A 27 -10.39 -13.11 0.29
N LYS A 28 -10.50 -13.00 1.63
CA LYS A 28 -11.80 -12.86 2.32
C LYS A 28 -12.05 -11.39 2.67
N ALA A 29 -13.12 -10.79 2.15
CA ALA A 29 -13.44 -9.39 2.41
C ALA A 29 -13.87 -9.10 3.85
N GLY A 30 -14.56 -10.04 4.50
CA GLY A 30 -15.01 -9.91 5.90
C GLY A 30 -13.93 -10.17 6.95
N ARG A 31 -12.69 -10.54 6.55
CA ARG A 31 -11.61 -10.84 7.51
C ARG A 31 -10.33 -10.09 7.14
N THR A 32 -9.57 -9.74 8.15
CA THR A 32 -8.21 -9.23 7.98
C THR A 32 -7.24 -10.40 8.06
N LEU A 33 -6.41 -10.59 7.04
CA LEU A 33 -5.34 -11.59 7.06
C LEU A 33 -4.18 -11.08 7.92
N TYR A 34 -3.82 -11.86 8.92
CA TYR A 34 -2.65 -11.63 9.76
C TYR A 34 -1.51 -12.56 9.36
N GLN A 35 -0.29 -12.11 9.61
CA GLN A 35 0.89 -12.95 9.40
C GLN A 35 0.83 -14.14 10.36
N THR A 36 1.05 -15.35 9.84
CA THR A 36 1.17 -16.55 10.68
C THR A 36 2.52 -16.53 11.40
N SER A 37 2.52 -16.69 12.73
CA SER A 37 3.74 -16.84 13.52
C SER A 37 3.96 -18.32 13.83
N PRO A 38 5.03 -18.97 13.31
CA PRO A 38 5.34 -20.35 13.64
C PRO A 38 5.95 -20.43 15.06
N GLY A 39 5.12 -20.27 16.09
CA GLY A 39 5.50 -20.42 17.50
C GLY A 39 6.09 -19.17 18.17
N LYS A 40 6.68 -19.38 19.37
CA LYS A 40 7.14 -18.35 20.33
C LYS A 40 8.33 -17.49 19.87
N LEU A 41 8.90 -17.70 18.69
CA LEU A 41 10.22 -17.13 18.32
C LEU A 41 10.31 -16.30 17.03
N LYS A 42 9.22 -15.93 16.34
CA LYS A 42 9.38 -15.45 14.93
C LYS A 42 8.86 -14.06 14.58
N MET A 43 8.24 -13.31 15.49
CA MET A 43 7.91 -11.91 15.25
C MET A 43 8.64 -10.99 16.21
N LYS A 44 9.47 -10.11 15.66
CA LYS A 44 10.11 -9.04 16.41
C LYS A 44 9.22 -7.80 16.34
N ARG A 45 8.81 -7.29 17.50
CA ARG A 45 8.14 -6.00 17.57
C ARG A 45 9.12 -4.91 17.16
N VAL A 46 8.73 -4.10 16.18
CA VAL A 46 9.49 -2.93 15.75
C VAL A 46 8.62 -1.71 15.99
N ASN A 47 9.17 -0.71 16.68
CA ASN A 47 8.52 0.59 16.84
C ASN A 47 9.11 1.54 15.79
N VAL A 48 8.23 2.15 15.00
CA VAL A 48 8.61 3.07 13.93
C VAL A 48 7.86 4.38 14.15
N ARG A 49 8.55 5.51 13.94
CA ARG A 49 7.95 6.84 13.84
C ARG A 49 7.76 7.18 12.37
N VAL A 50 6.51 7.32 11.94
CA VAL A 50 6.13 7.68 10.57
C VAL A 50 5.25 8.92 10.66
N ASN A 51 5.35 9.84 9.68
CA ASN A 51 4.42 10.96 9.59
C ASN A 51 2.97 10.46 9.39
N THR A 52 2.00 11.28 9.79
CA THR A 52 0.57 10.93 9.78
C THR A 52 0.08 10.53 8.38
N GLY A 53 0.52 11.23 7.34
CA GLY A 53 0.11 10.99 5.95
C GLY A 53 0.54 9.61 5.46
N SER A 54 1.84 9.30 5.54
CA SER A 54 2.40 8.01 5.15
C SER A 54 1.84 6.87 6.00
N TRP A 55 1.63 7.06 7.30
CA TRP A 55 1.04 6.03 8.16
C TRP A 55 -0.43 5.75 7.82
N THR A 56 -1.19 6.81 7.51
CA THR A 56 -2.59 6.71 7.09
C THR A 56 -2.73 6.05 5.73
N LEU A 57 -1.89 6.44 4.76
CA LEU A 57 -1.84 5.81 3.44
C LEU A 57 -1.50 4.32 3.56
N PHE A 58 -0.46 3.98 4.32
CA PHE A 58 -0.06 2.60 4.56
C PHE A 58 -1.21 1.77 5.17
N GLY A 59 -1.90 2.33 6.17
CA GLY A 59 -3.07 1.71 6.78
C GLY A 59 -4.23 1.53 5.80
N THR A 60 -4.47 2.51 4.92
CA THR A 60 -5.53 2.48 3.90
C THR A 60 -5.26 1.38 2.89
N LEU A 61 -4.02 1.26 2.39
CA LEU A 61 -3.60 0.18 1.49
C LEU A 61 -3.75 -1.19 2.16
N ALA A 62 -3.30 -1.33 3.42
CA ALA A 62 -3.47 -2.60 4.16
C ALA A 62 -4.94 -3.02 4.28
N GLN A 63 -5.82 -2.06 4.61
CA GLN A 63 -7.25 -2.31 4.72
C GLN A 63 -7.88 -2.69 3.38
N ALA A 64 -7.54 -1.98 2.29
CA ALA A 64 -7.99 -2.31 0.95
C ALA A 64 -7.57 -3.73 0.53
N HIS A 65 -6.32 -4.09 0.81
CA HIS A 65 -5.79 -5.43 0.56
C HIS A 65 -6.37 -6.49 1.50
N GLY A 66 -7.07 -6.11 2.57
CA GLY A 66 -7.64 -7.04 3.54
C GLY A 66 -6.58 -7.74 4.40
N VAL A 67 -5.48 -7.06 4.69
CA VAL A 67 -4.35 -7.57 5.46
C VAL A 67 -4.02 -6.65 6.64
N SER A 68 -3.32 -7.16 7.65
CA SER A 68 -2.80 -6.33 8.73
C SER A 68 -1.63 -5.45 8.24
N ARG A 69 -1.37 -4.34 8.93
CA ARG A 69 -0.21 -3.47 8.65
C ARG A 69 1.12 -4.22 8.71
N CYS A 70 1.27 -5.17 9.65
CA CYS A 70 2.46 -6.01 9.78
C CYS A 70 2.62 -6.96 8.58
N TYR A 71 1.52 -7.57 8.14
CA TYR A 71 1.53 -8.43 6.95
C TYR A 71 1.95 -7.64 5.71
N LEU A 72 1.33 -6.47 5.48
CA LEU A 72 1.69 -5.62 4.35
C LEU A 72 3.16 -5.19 4.41
N PHE A 73 3.66 -4.86 5.61
CA PHE A 73 5.05 -4.47 5.78
C PHE A 73 6.00 -5.60 5.37
N ASN A 74 5.78 -6.83 5.87
CA ASN A 74 6.59 -7.98 5.49
C ASN A 74 6.49 -8.31 4.00
N TYR A 75 5.32 -8.15 3.38
CA TYR A 75 5.15 -8.33 1.94
C TYR A 75 5.99 -7.33 1.15
N LEU A 76 6.02 -6.06 1.56
CA LEU A 76 6.86 -5.05 0.91
C LEU A 76 8.35 -5.29 1.12
N LEU A 77 8.75 -5.81 2.29
CA LEU A 77 10.13 -6.25 2.51
C LEU A 77 10.52 -7.41 1.59
N TRP A 78 9.60 -8.36 1.37
CA TRP A 78 9.83 -9.46 0.44
C TRP A 78 9.96 -8.99 -1.01
N LEU A 79 9.17 -8.00 -1.45
CA LEU A 79 9.35 -7.39 -2.78
C LEU A 79 10.71 -6.68 -2.89
N GLU A 80 11.14 -6.00 -1.83
CA GLU A 80 12.44 -5.34 -1.78
C GLU A 80 13.59 -6.35 -1.88
N ASP A 81 13.49 -7.48 -1.18
CA ASP A 81 14.49 -8.54 -1.21
C ASP A 81 14.55 -9.27 -2.57
N LEU A 82 13.50 -9.17 -3.39
CA LEU A 82 13.49 -9.64 -4.78
C LEU A 82 14.08 -8.62 -5.76
N GLU A 83 14.47 -7.42 -5.30
CA GLU A 83 15.08 -6.35 -6.10
C GLU A 83 14.23 -5.93 -7.32
N VAL A 84 12.90 -6.09 -7.25
CA VAL A 84 11.96 -5.70 -8.32
C VAL A 84 11.54 -4.22 -8.24
N GLY A 85 12.09 -3.47 -7.29
CA GLY A 85 11.71 -2.09 -6.98
C GLY A 85 11.82 -1.15 -8.18
N ASP A 86 12.96 -1.16 -8.88
CA ASP A 86 13.22 -0.26 -10.01
C ASP A 86 12.30 -0.57 -11.21
N SER A 87 12.08 -1.86 -11.51
CA SER A 87 11.17 -2.29 -12.57
C SER A 87 9.73 -1.83 -12.31
N ILE A 88 9.27 -1.99 -11.07
CA ILE A 88 7.94 -1.52 -10.66
C ILE A 88 7.87 0.00 -10.71
N LEU A 89 8.88 0.70 -10.19
CA LEU A 89 8.89 2.16 -10.18
C LEU A 89 8.84 2.74 -11.60
N TYR A 90 9.66 2.20 -12.51
CA TYR A 90 9.69 2.64 -13.91
C TYR A 90 8.35 2.38 -14.59
N THR A 91 7.88 1.12 -14.56
CA THR A 91 6.65 0.71 -15.25
C THR A 91 5.42 1.45 -14.73
N MET A 92 5.32 1.66 -13.41
CA MET A 92 4.14 2.27 -12.81
C MET A 92 4.13 3.80 -12.93
N ASN A 93 5.30 4.44 -13.13
CA ASN A 93 5.43 5.90 -13.17
C ASN A 93 5.75 6.45 -14.56
N GLU A 94 5.83 5.60 -15.58
CA GLU A 94 6.05 6.04 -16.94
C GLU A 94 4.96 7.03 -17.39
N GLY A 95 5.35 8.29 -17.58
CA GLY A 95 4.45 9.36 -18.01
C GLY A 95 3.42 9.81 -16.97
N VAL A 96 3.56 9.47 -15.68
CA VAL A 96 2.58 9.84 -14.62
C VAL A 96 3.20 9.98 -13.21
N PRO A 97 2.57 10.76 -12.30
CA PRO A 97 3.06 10.92 -10.93
C PRO A 97 3.19 9.60 -10.14
N THR A 98 4.12 9.58 -9.18
CA THR A 98 4.37 8.42 -8.30
C THR A 98 3.20 8.11 -7.35
N PHE A 99 2.45 9.12 -6.94
CA PHE A 99 1.31 8.98 -6.04
C PHE A 99 0.02 9.46 -6.68
N HIS A 100 -1.09 8.84 -6.28
CA HIS A 100 -2.40 9.42 -6.49
C HIS A 100 -2.59 10.59 -5.51
N ARG A 101 -3.40 11.58 -5.90
CA ARG A 101 -3.71 12.74 -5.05
C ARG A 101 -4.64 12.35 -3.90
N TYR A 102 -5.60 11.48 -4.17
CA TYR A 102 -6.55 11.01 -3.15
C TYR A 102 -6.66 9.49 -3.17
N TYR A 103 -6.76 8.92 -1.97
CA TYR A 103 -6.99 7.50 -1.74
C TYR A 103 -8.23 7.36 -0.86
N SER A 104 -9.19 6.56 -1.30
CA SER A 104 -10.41 6.26 -0.55
C SER A 104 -10.58 4.75 -0.41
N TYR A 105 -10.54 4.27 0.83
CA TYR A 105 -10.93 2.90 1.14
C TYR A 105 -12.43 2.87 1.48
N ILE A 106 -13.16 2.00 0.80
CA ILE A 106 -14.60 1.80 0.99
C ILE A 106 -14.83 0.36 1.42
N LEU A 107 -15.33 0.18 2.64
CA LEU A 107 -15.89 -1.08 3.12
C LEU A 107 -17.40 -1.01 2.97
N GLN A 108 -17.94 -1.80 2.03
CA GLN A 108 -19.37 -1.89 1.77
C GLN A 108 -19.92 -3.17 2.40
N LEU A 109 -20.92 -3.04 3.27
CA LEU A 109 -21.65 -4.15 3.87
C LEU A 109 -23.09 -4.14 3.32
N ASP A 110 -23.44 -5.18 2.59
CA ASP A 110 -24.79 -5.44 2.13
C ASP A 110 -25.43 -6.48 3.06
N LEU A 111 -26.33 -6.01 3.93
CA LEU A 111 -26.97 -6.84 4.95
C LEU A 111 -27.99 -7.81 4.36
N ILE A 112 -28.67 -7.41 3.30
CA ILE A 112 -29.72 -8.23 2.68
C ILE A 112 -29.10 -9.45 2.01
N ASN A 113 -28.01 -9.23 1.26
CA ASN A 113 -27.29 -10.30 0.57
C ASN A 113 -26.15 -10.91 1.40
N ASN A 114 -25.93 -10.44 2.63
CA ASN A 114 -24.83 -10.84 3.51
C ASN A 114 -23.44 -10.76 2.82
N LEU A 115 -23.22 -9.71 2.04
CA LEU A 115 -22.02 -9.50 1.23
C LEU A 115 -21.16 -8.37 1.80
N VAL A 116 -19.85 -8.62 1.88
CA VAL A 116 -18.86 -7.60 2.26
C VAL A 116 -17.95 -7.34 1.07
N THR A 117 -17.80 -6.07 0.68
CA THR A 117 -16.90 -5.66 -0.39
C THR A 117 -15.89 -4.63 0.10
N ARG A 118 -14.64 -4.77 -0.32
CA ARG A 118 -13.57 -3.79 -0.07
C ARG A 118 -13.13 -3.20 -1.40
N LYS A 119 -13.18 -1.87 -1.52
CA LYS A 119 -12.78 -1.15 -2.73
C LYS A 119 -11.75 -0.09 -2.35
N LEU A 120 -10.68 0.00 -3.15
CA LEU A 120 -9.79 1.14 -3.14
C LEU A 120 -10.14 2.01 -4.34
N ARG A 121 -10.40 3.29 -4.10
CA ARG A 121 -10.53 4.30 -5.15
C ARG A 121 -9.36 5.25 -5.05
N CYS A 122 -8.77 5.54 -6.20
CA CYS A 122 -7.67 6.48 -6.31
C CYS A 122 -8.07 7.60 -7.28
N GLN A 123 -7.59 8.82 -7.03
CA GLN A 123 -7.76 9.95 -7.94
C GLN A 123 -6.40 10.56 -8.29
N PRO A 124 -6.08 10.74 -9.58
CA PRO A 124 -6.88 10.34 -10.75
C PRO A 124 -7.07 8.82 -10.83
N ALA A 125 -8.21 8.40 -11.39
CA ALA A 125 -8.60 6.99 -11.49
C ALA A 125 -7.76 6.22 -12.53
N ALA A 126 -7.22 6.93 -13.52
CA ALA A 126 -6.39 6.36 -14.57
C ALA A 126 -4.90 6.47 -14.22
N TYR A 127 -4.15 5.45 -14.65
CA TYR A 127 -2.69 5.43 -14.72
C TYR A 127 -2.11 6.42 -15.74
N PHE A 128 -2.93 7.25 -16.41
CA PHE A 128 -2.54 8.00 -17.60
C PHE A 128 -3.03 9.46 -17.65
N HIS A 129 -3.57 10.01 -16.55
CA HIS A 129 -3.89 11.44 -16.51
C HIS A 129 -2.83 12.18 -15.71
N ALA A 130 -1.71 12.46 -16.37
CA ALA A 130 -0.66 13.30 -15.84
C ALA A 130 -1.11 14.77 -15.90
N LEU A 131 -1.12 15.41 -14.73
CA LEU A 131 -0.77 16.83 -14.65
C LEU A 131 0.75 16.90 -14.57
N ASP A 132 1.32 17.86 -15.29
CA ASP A 132 2.77 18.05 -15.40
C ASP A 132 3.33 18.39 -14.00
N TYR A 133 4.43 17.73 -13.61
CA TYR A 133 5.09 18.00 -12.33
C TYR A 133 5.65 19.43 -12.27
N ARG A 134 5.80 20.09 -13.43
CA ARG A 134 6.20 21.49 -13.57
C ARG A 134 5.12 22.48 -13.11
N ASP A 135 3.87 22.04 -12.97
CA ASP A 135 2.79 22.89 -12.45
C ASP A 135 2.82 23.04 -10.92
N TRP A 136 3.62 22.22 -10.21
CA TRP A 136 3.65 22.22 -8.73
C TRP A 136 4.79 23.08 -8.15
N PHE A 137 5.83 23.37 -8.93
CA PHE A 137 6.96 24.18 -8.48
C PHE A 137 7.08 25.43 -9.36
N PRO A 138 6.80 26.65 -8.84
CA PRO A 138 7.20 27.84 -9.57
C PRO A 138 8.73 27.82 -9.74
N SER A 139 9.17 28.29 -10.91
CA SER A 139 10.58 28.50 -11.24
C SER A 139 11.28 29.40 -10.22
#